data_AF-A0A251YS96-F1
#
_entry.id   AF-A0A251YS96-F1
#
_cell.length_a   1.000
_cell.length_b   1.000
_cell.length_c   1.000
_cell.angle_alpha   90.00
_cell.angle_beta   90.00
_cell.angle_gamma   90.00
#
_symmetry.space_group_name_H-M   'P 1'
#
loop_
_entity.id
_entity.type
_entity.pdbx_description
1 polymer ?
#
loop_
_entity_poly.entity_id
_entity_poly.type
_entity_poly.pdbx_seq_one_letter_code
_entity_poly.pdbx_strand_id
1 'polypeptide(L)'
;MTLLAADGLGGSADAAVRAIAASAPLPTLRLGGLVVFGVPPRGLVLARQVVVDEALLALHARIHAAVDAAPADPDEDGHGRAVEVVPHTRPGSWTPHVSIALRLTAEQLGAAVSALGRVDPLDAPTAGLRRWDPRDRTVTELT
;
A
#
# COMPACT_ATOMS: atom_id res chain seq x y z
N MET A 1 -3.80 -2.84 -1.02
CA MET A 1 -2.97 -2.47 0.14
C MET A 1 -1.84 -1.57 -0.31
N THR A 2 -1.37 -0.64 0.52
CA THR A 2 -0.22 0.22 0.19
C THR A 2 1.09 -0.52 0.45
N LEU A 3 1.94 -0.65 -0.55
CA LEU A 3 3.30 -1.24 -0.42
C LEU A 3 4.36 -0.17 -0.15
N LEU A 4 4.18 1.02 -0.71
CA LEU A 4 5.08 2.16 -0.59
C LEU A 4 4.27 3.44 -0.79
N ALA A 5 4.61 4.50 -0.06
CA ALA A 5 4.12 5.85 -0.30
C ALA A 5 5.29 6.83 -0.27
N ALA A 6 5.23 7.89 -1.07
CA ALA A 6 6.25 8.94 -1.15
C ALA A 6 5.58 10.27 -1.54
N ASP A 7 6.27 11.40 -1.32
CA ASP A 7 5.79 12.74 -1.74
C ASP A 7 5.82 12.94 -3.28
N GLY A 8 6.37 11.96 -3.99
CA GLY A 8 6.33 11.83 -5.43
C GLY A 8 6.98 10.51 -5.85
N LEU A 9 6.37 9.83 -6.82
CA LEU A 9 6.96 8.70 -7.50
C LEU A 9 7.06 9.09 -8.98
N GLY A 10 8.28 9.29 -9.45
CA GLY A 10 8.55 9.64 -10.84
C GLY A 10 8.53 8.42 -11.77
N GLY A 11 8.71 8.66 -13.07
CA GLY A 11 8.71 7.62 -14.11
C GLY A 11 9.80 6.57 -13.91
N SER A 12 10.97 6.95 -13.38
CA SER A 12 12.05 5.99 -13.10
C SER A 12 11.65 4.99 -12.00
N ALA A 13 10.94 5.46 -10.96
CA ALA A 13 10.41 4.59 -9.92
C ALA A 13 9.31 3.65 -10.46
N ASP A 14 8.41 4.16 -11.31
CA ASP A 14 7.39 3.34 -11.97
C ASP A 14 8.02 2.23 -12.83
N ALA A 15 9.07 2.55 -13.60
CA ALA A 15 9.80 1.58 -14.40
C ALA A 15 10.47 0.50 -13.54
N ALA A 16 11.06 0.89 -12.41
CA ALA A 16 11.66 -0.04 -11.46
C ALA A 16 10.62 -1.01 -10.86
N VAL A 17 9.44 -0.51 -10.49
CA VAL A 17 8.35 -1.36 -9.96
C VAL A 17 7.79 -2.29 -11.04
N ARG A 18 7.63 -1.83 -12.29
CA ARG A 18 7.23 -2.69 -13.42
C ARG A 18 8.19 -3.85 -13.64
N ALA A 19 9.50 -3.58 -13.57
CA ALA A 19 10.52 -4.63 -13.72
C ALA A 19 10.41 -5.69 -12.62
N ILE A 20 10.12 -5.28 -11.37
CA ILE A 20 9.84 -6.23 -10.28
C ILE A 20 8.58 -7.05 -10.57
N ALA A 21 7.49 -6.41 -10.98
CA ALA A 21 6.22 -7.07 -11.26
C ALA A 21 6.32 -8.09 -12.42
N ALA A 22 7.14 -7.80 -13.44
CA ALA A 22 7.37 -8.70 -14.57
C ALA A 22 8.31 -9.88 -14.24
N SER A 23 9.10 -9.79 -13.16
CA SER A 23 10.14 -10.79 -12.85
C SER A 23 9.61 -12.06 -12.17
N ALA A 24 8.42 -11.99 -11.55
CA ALA A 24 7.81 -13.12 -10.85
C ALA A 24 6.30 -12.89 -10.65
N PRO A 25 5.48 -13.95 -10.54
CA PRO A 25 4.09 -13.81 -10.15
C PRO A 25 3.93 -13.09 -8.81
N LEU A 26 2.91 -12.24 -8.70
CA LEU A 26 2.57 -11.60 -7.45
C LEU A 26 2.03 -12.65 -6.44
N PRO A 27 2.35 -12.52 -5.14
CA PRO A 27 1.88 -13.46 -4.14
C PRO A 27 0.36 -13.35 -3.97
N THR A 28 -0.29 -14.47 -3.64
CA THR A 28 -1.66 -14.43 -3.12
C THR A 28 -1.62 -13.87 -1.71
N LEU A 29 -2.47 -12.88 -1.42
CA LEU A 29 -2.56 -12.32 -0.07
C LEU A 29 -3.50 -13.17 0.78
N ARG A 30 -3.22 -13.28 2.07
CA ARG A 30 -4.20 -13.83 3.03
C ARG A 30 -4.77 -12.71 3.88
N LEU A 31 -6.07 -12.50 3.79
CA LEU A 31 -6.79 -11.50 4.59
C LEU A 31 -7.27 -12.12 5.89
N GLY A 32 -6.72 -11.66 7.01
CA GLY A 32 -7.08 -12.08 8.35
C GLY A 32 -8.26 -11.31 8.93
N GLY A 33 -8.21 -11.04 10.24
CA GLY A 33 -9.27 -10.36 10.98
C GLY A 33 -9.40 -8.87 10.67
N LEU A 34 -10.21 -8.18 11.47
CA LEU A 34 -10.40 -6.73 11.40
C LEU A 34 -9.35 -6.01 12.25
N VAL A 35 -8.85 -4.90 11.73
CA VAL A 35 -8.01 -3.93 12.47
C VAL A 35 -8.64 -2.55 12.36
N VAL A 36 -8.44 -1.75 13.40
CA VAL A 36 -8.96 -0.39 13.49
C VAL A 36 -7.80 0.59 13.65
N PHE A 37 -7.79 1.63 12.84
CA PHE A 37 -6.84 2.74 12.93
C PHE A 37 -7.56 4.06 13.16
N GLY A 38 -6.78 5.10 13.44
CA GLY A 38 -7.27 6.46 13.64
C GLY A 38 -7.64 6.73 15.09
N VAL A 39 -7.84 8.02 15.38
CA VAL A 39 -8.23 8.49 16.70
C VAL A 39 -9.45 9.40 16.58
N PRO A 40 -10.49 9.23 17.40
CA PRO A 40 -11.59 10.19 17.47
C PRO A 40 -11.07 11.59 17.86
N PRO A 41 -11.69 12.68 17.36
CA PRO A 41 -12.82 12.74 16.44
C PRO A 41 -12.41 12.72 14.96
N ARG A 42 -11.11 12.57 14.64
CA ARG A 42 -10.59 12.62 13.25
C ARG A 42 -11.12 11.49 12.36
N GLY A 43 -11.72 10.47 12.97
CA GLY A 43 -12.41 9.37 12.31
C GLY A 43 -11.63 8.07 12.39
N LEU A 44 -12.36 6.97 12.58
CA LEU A 44 -11.82 5.61 12.64
C LEU A 44 -11.78 5.00 11.24
N VAL A 45 -10.78 4.16 11.01
CA VAL A 45 -10.63 3.37 9.79
C VAL A 45 -10.82 1.91 10.15
N LEU A 46 -11.77 1.25 9.50
CA LEU A 46 -11.96 -0.19 9.59
C LEU A 46 -11.28 -0.85 8.39
N ALA A 47 -10.42 -1.84 8.64
CA ALA A 47 -9.67 -2.52 7.60
C ALA A 47 -9.57 -4.03 7.85
N ARG A 48 -9.33 -4.81 6.79
CA ARG A 48 -8.83 -6.19 6.89
C ARG A 48 -7.34 -6.16 7.12
N GLN A 49 -6.86 -6.93 8.09
CA GLN A 49 -5.46 -7.23 8.24
C GLN A 49 -4.99 -8.13 7.10
N VAL A 50 -3.78 -7.90 6.60
CA VAL A 50 -3.10 -8.79 5.65
C VAL A 50 -2.05 -9.58 6.43
N VAL A 51 -2.10 -10.90 6.34
CA VAL A 51 -1.09 -11.79 6.94
C VAL A 51 0.25 -11.53 6.27
N VAL A 52 1.26 -11.27 7.08
CA VAL A 52 2.61 -10.96 6.63
C VAL A 52 3.39 -12.26 6.55
N ASP A 53 3.50 -12.80 5.34
CA ASP A 53 4.34 -13.95 5.04
C ASP A 53 5.67 -13.54 4.38
N GLU A 54 6.55 -14.52 4.17
CA GLU A 54 7.87 -14.30 3.58
C GLU A 54 7.79 -13.75 2.16
N ALA A 55 6.84 -14.24 1.34
CA ALA A 55 6.69 -13.81 -0.05
C ALA A 55 6.29 -12.33 -0.14
N LEU A 56 5.36 -11.88 0.71
CA LEU A 56 4.94 -10.49 0.79
C LEU A 56 6.08 -9.59 1.30
N LEU A 57 6.82 -10.03 2.32
CA LEU A 57 7.98 -9.29 2.82
C LEU A 57 9.08 -9.16 1.78
N ALA A 58 9.36 -10.22 1.02
CA ALA A 58 10.34 -10.21 -0.06
C ALA A 58 9.92 -9.26 -1.18
N LEU A 59 8.66 -9.27 -1.60
CA LEU A 59 8.14 -8.33 -2.59
C LEU A 59 8.26 -6.88 -2.11
N HIS A 60 7.85 -6.62 -0.86
CA HIS A 60 7.90 -5.29 -0.24
C HIS A 60 9.34 -4.76 -0.18
N ALA A 61 10.28 -5.55 0.32
CA ALA A 61 11.69 -5.17 0.39
C ALA A 61 12.29 -4.90 -0.99
N ARG A 62 11.98 -5.74 -1.99
CA ARG A 62 12.44 -5.55 -3.37
C ARG A 62 11.91 -4.28 -4.01
N ILE A 63 10.64 -3.92 -3.78
CA ILE A 63 10.06 -2.67 -4.28
C ILE A 63 10.78 -1.46 -3.66
N HIS A 64 10.99 -1.45 -2.33
CA HIS A 64 11.70 -0.36 -1.67
C HIS A 64 13.14 -0.23 -2.17
N ALA A 65 13.88 -1.34 -2.26
CA ALA A 65 15.24 -1.33 -2.79
C ALA A 65 15.32 -0.82 -4.24
N ALA A 66 14.36 -1.22 -5.09
CA ALA A 66 14.31 -0.79 -6.48
C ALA A 66 13.97 0.71 -6.61
N VAL A 67 13.09 1.24 -5.75
CA VAL A 67 12.75 2.67 -5.72
C VAL A 67 13.89 3.51 -5.16
N ASP A 68 14.56 3.05 -4.10
CA ASP A 68 15.72 3.76 -3.53
C ASP A 68 16.91 3.81 -4.51
N ALA A 69 17.06 2.78 -5.36
CA ALA A 69 18.10 2.70 -6.39
C ALA A 69 17.71 3.36 -7.73
N ALA A 70 16.45 3.73 -7.91
CA ALA A 70 15.99 4.33 -9.15
C ALA A 70 16.65 5.71 -9.34
N PRO A 71 17.07 6.06 -10.58
CA PRO A 71 17.53 7.40 -10.88
C PRO A 71 16.50 8.44 -10.46
N ALA A 72 16.97 9.54 -9.89
CA ALA A 72 16.10 10.68 -9.64
C ALA A 72 15.67 11.27 -10.98
N ASP A 73 14.35 11.38 -11.19
CA ASP A 73 13.83 12.12 -12.33
C ASP A 73 14.11 13.62 -12.15
N PRO A 74 14.53 14.33 -13.20
CA PRO A 74 14.83 15.75 -13.12
C PRO A 74 13.56 16.56 -12.81
N ASP A 75 13.67 17.51 -11.89
CA ASP A 75 12.67 18.53 -11.64
C ASP A 75 12.71 19.65 -12.70
N GLU A 76 11.83 20.65 -12.56
CA GLU A 76 11.71 21.77 -13.51
C GLU A 76 13.01 22.58 -13.65
N ASP A 77 13.87 22.54 -12.64
CA ASP A 77 15.18 23.22 -12.61
C ASP A 77 16.32 22.29 -13.07
N GLY A 78 16.01 21.08 -13.51
CA GLY A 78 16.97 20.07 -13.99
C GLY A 78 17.72 19.32 -12.88
N HIS A 79 17.32 19.46 -11.62
CA HIS A 79 17.91 18.73 -10.50
C HIS A 79 17.16 17.41 -10.27
N GLY A 80 17.89 16.33 -10.02
CA GLY A 80 17.29 15.08 -9.57
C GLY A 80 17.24 15.02 -8.04
N ARG A 81 16.05 14.81 -7.45
CA ARG A 81 15.93 14.46 -6.03
C ARG A 81 15.53 12.98 -5.87
N ALA A 82 16.22 12.29 -4.98
CA ALA A 82 15.87 10.92 -4.64
C ALA A 82 14.45 10.84 -4.06
N VAL A 83 13.78 9.71 -4.27
CA VAL A 83 12.42 9.48 -3.77
C VAL A 83 12.43 9.43 -2.24
N GLU A 84 11.70 10.35 -1.60
CA GLU A 84 11.51 10.35 -0.16
C GLU A 84 10.29 9.51 0.23
N VAL A 85 10.54 8.29 0.66
CA VAL A 85 9.51 7.34 1.07
C VAL A 85 9.00 7.63 2.49
N VAL A 86 7.68 7.59 2.66
CA VAL A 86 6.97 7.77 3.93
C VAL A 86 7.44 6.73 4.97
N PRO A 87 7.93 7.15 6.15
CA PRO A 87 8.61 6.26 7.10
C PRO A 87 7.81 5.01 7.54
N HIS A 88 6.51 5.14 7.79
CA HIS A 88 5.66 4.00 8.24
C HIS A 88 5.25 3.05 7.10
N THR A 89 5.78 3.25 5.89
CA THR A 89 5.66 2.29 4.78
C THR A 89 6.98 1.56 4.51
N ARG A 90 8.07 1.93 5.18
CA ARG A 90 9.38 1.28 5.09
C ARG A 90 9.33 -0.15 5.67
N PRO A 91 10.19 -1.07 5.20
CA PRO A 91 10.37 -2.38 5.82
C PRO A 91 10.60 -2.28 7.33
N GLY A 92 9.94 -3.15 8.10
CA GLY A 92 9.99 -3.14 9.57
C GLY A 92 9.08 -2.13 10.28
N SER A 93 8.55 -1.14 9.56
CA SER A 93 7.66 -0.10 10.11
C SER A 93 6.25 -0.12 9.52
N TRP A 94 5.94 -1.13 8.71
CA TRP A 94 4.76 -1.21 7.86
C TRP A 94 3.67 -2.11 8.46
N THR A 95 2.44 -1.61 8.47
CA THR A 95 1.24 -2.37 8.86
C THR A 95 0.36 -2.61 7.62
N PRO A 96 0.52 -3.74 6.91
CA PRO A 96 -0.26 -4.00 5.71
C PRO A 96 -1.72 -4.28 6.02
N HIS A 97 -2.60 -3.57 5.31
CA HIS A 97 -4.03 -3.67 5.48
C HIS A 97 -4.78 -3.33 4.19
N VAL A 98 -6.05 -3.75 4.14
CA VAL A 98 -7.01 -3.36 3.10
C VAL A 98 -8.15 -2.61 3.78
N SER A 99 -8.21 -1.29 3.59
CA SER A 99 -9.27 -0.46 4.15
C SER A 99 -10.64 -0.85 3.59
N ILE A 100 -11.61 -1.04 4.48
CA ILE A 100 -13.01 -1.32 4.15
C ILE A 100 -13.83 -0.03 4.20
N ALA A 101 -13.65 0.74 5.28
CA ALA A 101 -14.38 1.97 5.52
C ALA A 101 -13.49 3.00 6.23
N LEU A 102 -13.70 4.27 5.92
CA LEU A 102 -12.90 5.41 6.40
C LEU A 102 -13.80 6.43 7.10
N ARG A 103 -13.21 7.18 8.05
CA ARG A 103 -13.86 8.31 8.74
C ARG A 103 -15.10 7.93 9.53
N LEU A 104 -15.10 6.76 10.16
CA LEU A 104 -16.21 6.29 10.98
C LEU A 104 -16.19 6.94 12.38
N THR A 105 -17.38 7.21 12.92
CA THR A 105 -17.56 7.38 14.37
C THR A 105 -17.46 6.02 15.09
N ALA A 106 -17.37 6.01 16.42
CA ALA A 106 -17.38 4.76 17.19
C ALA A 106 -18.70 3.97 17.02
N GLU A 107 -19.83 4.67 16.94
CA GLU A 107 -21.13 4.07 16.68
C GLU A 107 -21.19 3.45 15.27
N GLN A 108 -20.73 4.18 14.26
CA GLN A 108 -20.65 3.66 12.88
C GLN A 108 -19.69 2.48 12.76
N LEU A 109 -18.58 2.48 13.52
CA LEU A 109 -17.68 1.33 13.60
C LEU A 109 -18.41 0.09 14.13
N GLY A 110 -19.16 0.23 15.24
CA GLY A 110 -19.96 -0.87 15.80
C GLY A 110 -21.00 -1.39 14.79
N ALA A 111 -21.70 -0.50 14.11
CA ALA A 111 -22.65 -0.87 13.05
C ALA A 111 -21.96 -1.59 11.87
N ALA A 112 -20.79 -1.11 11.44
CA ALA A 112 -20.02 -1.73 10.36
C ALA A 112 -19.53 -3.13 10.71
N VAL A 113 -19.03 -3.34 11.94
CA VAL A 113 -18.62 -4.67 12.42
C VAL A 113 -19.81 -5.62 12.45
N SER A 114 -20.96 -5.17 12.97
CA SER A 114 -22.20 -5.97 12.96
C SER A 114 -22.66 -6.32 11.55
N ALA A 115 -22.56 -5.38 10.60
CA ALA A 115 -22.95 -5.59 9.20
C ALA A 115 -22.02 -6.58 8.47
N LEU A 116 -20.73 -6.62 8.79
CA LEU A 116 -19.79 -7.60 8.24
C LEU A 116 -20.07 -9.03 8.74
N GLY A 117 -20.66 -9.17 9.93
CA GLY A 117 -20.96 -10.47 10.52
C GLY A 117 -19.71 -11.31 10.75
N ARG A 118 -19.73 -12.58 10.31
CA ARG A 118 -18.60 -13.49 10.46
C ARG A 118 -17.49 -13.15 9.47
N VAL A 119 -16.28 -12.90 10.00
CA VAL A 119 -15.10 -12.54 9.22
C VAL A 119 -14.09 -13.70 9.25
N ASP A 120 -14.22 -14.64 8.32
CA ASP A 120 -13.27 -15.74 8.17
C ASP A 120 -12.02 -15.30 7.37
N PRO A 121 -10.87 -15.97 7.59
CA PRO A 121 -9.70 -15.80 6.74
C PRO A 121 -10.01 -16.09 5.28
N LEU A 122 -9.45 -15.28 4.37
CA LEU A 122 -9.69 -15.38 2.94
C LEU A 122 -8.38 -15.31 2.17
N ASP A 123 -8.18 -16.22 1.22
CA ASP A 123 -7.12 -16.09 0.21
C ASP A 123 -7.59 -15.16 -0.91
N ALA A 124 -6.79 -14.14 -1.18
CA ALA A 124 -7.09 -13.04 -2.08
C ALA A 124 -5.98 -12.94 -3.15
N PRO A 125 -6.18 -13.56 -4.33
CA PRO A 125 -5.27 -13.43 -5.45
C PRO A 125 -5.04 -11.95 -5.81
N THR A 126 -3.80 -11.59 -6.10
CA THR A 126 -3.43 -10.22 -6.44
C THR A 126 -3.68 -9.96 -7.92
N ALA A 127 -4.41 -8.88 -8.21
CA ALA A 127 -4.77 -8.51 -9.58
C ALA A 127 -3.65 -7.78 -10.33
N GLY A 128 -2.77 -7.08 -9.60
CA GLY A 128 -1.73 -6.25 -10.19
C GLY A 128 -1.14 -5.26 -9.21
N LEU A 129 -0.17 -4.47 -9.70
CA LEU A 129 0.38 -3.32 -8.99
C LEU A 129 -0.08 -2.05 -9.69
N ARG A 130 -0.36 -1.00 -8.91
CA ARG A 130 -0.68 0.32 -9.45
C ARG A 130 -0.10 1.41 -8.57
N ARG A 131 0.23 2.54 -9.18
CA ARG A 131 0.45 3.81 -8.48
C ARG A 131 -0.85 4.59 -8.44
N TRP A 132 -1.15 5.19 -7.29
CA TRP A 132 -2.22 6.16 -7.13
C TRP A 132 -1.59 7.53 -6.87
N ASP A 133 -1.95 8.52 -7.68
CA ASP A 133 -1.57 9.90 -7.44
C ASP A 133 -2.72 10.64 -6.75
N PRO A 134 -2.57 11.13 -5.49
CA PRO A 134 -3.62 11.84 -4.80
C PRO A 134 -3.81 13.29 -5.29
N ARG A 135 -2.80 13.91 -5.93
CA ARG A 135 -2.90 15.29 -6.44
C ARG A 135 -3.83 15.32 -7.64
N ASP A 136 -3.56 14.44 -8.61
CA ASP A 136 -4.33 14.39 -9.86
C ASP A 136 -5.46 13.35 -9.84
N ARG A 137 -5.52 12.54 -8.78
CA ARG A 137 -6.49 11.45 -8.62
C ARG A 137 -6.42 10.43 -9.75
N THR A 138 -5.22 10.13 -10.21
CA THR A 138 -4.94 9.24 -11.34
C THR A 138 -4.40 7.89 -10.88
N VAL A 139 -4.63 6.89 -11.73
CA VAL A 139 -4.12 5.52 -11.55
C VAL A 139 -3.17 5.22 -12.70
N THR A 140 -1.97 4.75 -12.37
CA THR A 140 -1.01 4.19 -13.31
C THR A 140 -0.86 2.71 -13.01
N GLU A 141 -1.33 1.83 -13.89
CA GLU A 141 -1.09 0.38 -13.77
C GLU A 141 0.39 0.09 -13.96
N LEU A 142 0.97 -0.74 -13.10
CA LEU A 142 2.41 -1.10 -13.03
C LEU A 142 2.64 -2.60 -13.31
N THR A 143 1.61 -3.32 -13.72
CA THR A 143 1.63 -4.70 -14.23
C THR A 143 1.13 -4.75 -15.66
#